data_AF-A0A8T4MBG1-F1
#
_entry.id   AF-A0A8T4MBG1-F1
#
_cell.length_a   1.000
_cell.length_b   1.000
_cell.length_c   1.000
_cell.angle_alpha   90.00
_cell.angle_beta   90.00
_cell.angle_gamma   90.00
#
_symmetry.space_group_name_H-M   'P 1'
#
loop_
_entity.id
_entity.type
_entity.pdbx_description
1 polymer ?
#
loop_
_entity_poly.entity_id
_entity_poly.type
_entity_poly.pdbx_seq_one_letter_code
_entity_poly.pdbx_strand_id
1 'polypeptide(L)'
;MCFTPAVSLSIAIIEWILTTIILIFFKRTNFRMYFAWIIYVLGFYQFTEFMLCTSNNAFLWAKLGFITYTLLPALVLHSVLRISGKNMKVFGIYLIPFAFSLLAIINSNFITGAKCTAVFVQVRLALIENPGLLQSSVSWIYMAYYFGFIVLALAFILKDYLHQKNKIKRKIRIIAFIGTIMMLVPTLLLMVVLPHFNAGFPSVLCGFALFFAIATFIIAYLETKLKKIN
;
A
#
# COMPACT_ATOMS: atom_id res chain seq x y z
N MET A 1 -9.22 19.73 17.96
CA MET A 1 -9.76 18.50 17.35
C MET A 1 -8.94 18.21 16.10
N CYS A 2 -8.32 17.04 16.00
CA CYS A 2 -7.52 16.67 14.83
C CYS A 2 -8.47 16.25 13.69
N PHE A 3 -8.23 16.72 12.46
CA PHE A 3 -9.04 16.37 11.28
C PHE A 3 -8.73 14.94 10.79
N THR A 4 -7.49 14.51 11.01
CA THR A 4 -6.90 13.19 10.71
C THR A 4 -7.71 11.96 11.13
N PRO A 5 -8.17 11.80 12.38
CA PRO A 5 -8.77 10.54 12.81
C PRO A 5 -10.10 10.29 12.09
N ALA A 6 -10.90 11.35 11.90
CA ALA A 6 -12.19 11.24 11.23
C ALA A 6 -12.02 10.93 9.73
N VAL A 7 -11.06 11.57 9.06
CA VAL A 7 -10.77 11.29 7.65
C VAL A 7 -10.25 9.88 7.45
N SER A 8 -9.28 9.46 8.26
CA SER A 8 -8.68 8.12 8.22
C SER A 8 -9.73 7.02 8.40
N LEU A 9 -10.59 7.16 9.40
CA LEU A 9 -11.70 6.23 9.63
C LEU A 9 -12.70 6.21 8.48
N SER A 10 -13.03 7.39 7.93
CA SER A 10 -13.96 7.49 6.81
C SER A 10 -13.43 6.80 5.55
N ILE A 11 -12.14 6.97 5.24
CA ILE A 11 -11.47 6.29 4.13
C ILE A 11 -11.47 4.78 4.37
N ALA A 12 -11.10 4.32 5.58
CA ALA A 12 -11.10 2.89 5.92
C ALA A 12 -12.48 2.24 5.68
N ILE A 13 -13.56 2.90 6.13
CA ILE A 13 -14.93 2.43 5.94
C ILE A 13 -15.28 2.36 4.44
N ILE A 14 -14.97 3.40 3.67
CA ILE A 14 -15.23 3.44 2.23
C ILE A 14 -14.47 2.31 1.52
N GLU A 15 -13.19 2.12 1.82
CA GLU A 15 -12.34 1.09 1.22
C GLU A 15 -12.86 -0.32 1.54
N TRP A 16 -13.26 -0.59 2.78
CA TRP A 16 -13.83 -1.88 3.16
C TRP A 16 -15.20 -2.13 2.51
N ILE A 17 -16.08 -1.13 2.45
CA ILE A 17 -17.38 -1.25 1.78
C ILE A 17 -17.18 -1.52 0.28
N LEU A 18 -16.36 -0.72 -0.41
CA LEU A 18 -16.08 -0.90 -1.83
C LEU A 18 -15.48 -2.28 -2.11
N THR A 19 -14.54 -2.71 -1.27
CA THR A 19 -13.91 -4.02 -1.44
C THR A 19 -14.88 -5.17 -1.21
N THR A 20 -15.73 -5.06 -0.19
CA THR A 20 -16.79 -6.04 0.10
C THR A 20 -17.77 -6.14 -1.08
N ILE A 21 -18.20 -4.99 -1.63
CA ILE A 21 -19.04 -4.94 -2.83
C ILE A 21 -18.35 -5.62 -4.01
N ILE A 22 -17.06 -5.33 -4.25
CA ILE A 22 -16.28 -5.96 -5.32
C ILE A 22 -16.25 -7.48 -5.17
N LEU A 23 -16.02 -7.99 -3.95
CA LEU A 23 -15.93 -9.42 -3.69
C LEU A 23 -17.27 -10.16 -3.83
N ILE A 24 -18.37 -9.53 -3.41
CA ILE A 24 -19.73 -10.11 -3.43
C ILE A 24 -20.34 -10.05 -4.83
N PHE A 25 -20.33 -8.89 -5.48
CA PHE A 25 -21.15 -8.65 -6.69
C PHE A 25 -20.44 -8.92 -8.03
N PHE A 26 -19.11 -8.91 -8.08
CA PHE A 26 -18.37 -9.12 -9.33
C PHE A 26 -17.93 -10.59 -9.46
N LYS A 27 -17.73 -11.10 -10.68
CA LYS A 27 -17.30 -12.49 -10.90
C LYS A 27 -15.91 -12.76 -10.29
N ARG A 28 -15.67 -13.97 -9.79
CA ARG A 28 -14.37 -14.39 -9.26
C ARG A 28 -13.29 -14.39 -10.37
N THR A 29 -12.30 -13.51 -10.21
CA THR A 29 -11.08 -13.42 -11.03
C THR A 29 -9.87 -13.25 -10.11
N ASN A 30 -8.70 -13.66 -10.60
CA ASN A 30 -7.44 -13.47 -9.87
C ASN A 30 -7.16 -11.98 -9.66
N PHE A 31 -7.39 -11.15 -10.70
CA PHE A 31 -7.19 -9.71 -10.64
C PHE A 31 -8.03 -9.06 -9.53
N ARG A 32 -9.35 -9.36 -9.50
CA ARG A 32 -10.26 -8.91 -8.46
C ARG A 32 -9.78 -9.29 -7.06
N MET A 33 -9.43 -10.56 -6.85
CA MET A 33 -9.00 -11.04 -5.54
C MET A 33 -7.75 -10.32 -5.04
N TYR A 34 -6.74 -10.16 -5.90
CA TYR A 34 -5.48 -9.53 -5.52
C TYR A 34 -5.65 -8.04 -5.18
N PHE A 35 -6.37 -7.29 -6.01
CA PHE A 35 -6.60 -5.88 -5.73
C PHE A 35 -7.54 -5.67 -4.54
N ALA A 36 -8.54 -6.53 -4.35
CA ALA A 36 -9.38 -6.50 -3.15
C ALA A 36 -8.55 -6.70 -1.87
N TRP A 37 -7.61 -7.64 -1.87
CA TRP A 37 -6.70 -7.82 -0.73
C TRP A 37 -5.84 -6.58 -0.46
N ILE A 38 -5.33 -5.91 -1.51
CA ILE A 38 -4.56 -4.67 -1.35
C ILE A 38 -5.42 -3.59 -0.69
N ILE A 39 -6.66 -3.39 -1.14
CA ILE A 39 -7.57 -2.37 -0.57
C ILE A 39 -7.96 -2.71 0.87
N TYR A 40 -8.17 -3.98 1.21
CA TYR A 40 -8.40 -4.37 2.61
C TYR A 40 -7.24 -4.01 3.53
N VAL A 41 -6.00 -4.26 3.07
CA VAL A 41 -4.78 -3.95 3.82
C VAL A 41 -4.58 -2.45 3.95
N LEU A 42 -4.92 -1.67 2.90
CA LEU A 42 -4.94 -0.20 2.96
C LEU A 42 -5.94 0.31 3.99
N GLY A 43 -7.17 -0.21 3.98
CA GLY A 43 -8.19 0.18 4.95
C GLY A 43 -7.81 -0.21 6.39
N PHE A 44 -7.12 -1.34 6.56
CA PHE A 44 -6.56 -1.71 7.87
C PHE A 44 -5.46 -0.75 8.33
N TYR A 45 -4.60 -0.29 7.43
CA TYR A 45 -3.61 0.74 7.76
C TYR A 45 -4.30 2.05 8.20
N GLN A 46 -5.30 2.52 7.45
CA GLN A 46 -6.12 3.69 7.81
C GLN A 46 -6.81 3.53 9.18
N PHE A 47 -7.26 2.32 9.51
CA PHE A 47 -7.79 2.03 10.83
C PHE A 47 -6.71 2.11 11.93
N THR A 48 -5.49 1.63 11.67
CA THR A 48 -4.39 1.74 12.65
C THR A 48 -4.02 3.19 12.94
N GLU A 49 -4.11 4.09 11.95
CA GLU A 49 -3.90 5.53 12.15
C GLU A 49 -4.98 6.17 13.03
N PHE A 50 -6.24 5.82 12.80
CA PHE A 50 -7.35 6.25 13.67
C PHE A 50 -7.12 5.79 15.12
N MET A 51 -6.76 4.52 15.32
CA MET A 51 -6.52 3.96 16.64
C MET A 51 -5.27 4.55 17.30
N LEU A 52 -4.24 4.89 16.53
CA LEU A 52 -3.05 5.58 17.04
C LEU A 52 -3.40 6.95 17.65
N CYS A 53 -4.34 7.68 17.04
CA CYS A 53 -4.74 9.00 17.51
C CYS A 53 -5.79 8.98 18.64
N THR A 54 -6.53 7.89 18.82
CA THR A 54 -7.69 7.81 19.74
C THR A 54 -7.49 6.84 20.91
N SER A 55 -6.58 5.87 20.78
CA SER A 55 -6.31 4.86 21.80
C SER A 55 -5.21 5.30 22.77
N ASN A 56 -5.25 4.79 24.00
CA ASN A 56 -4.18 4.96 24.98
C ASN A 56 -2.88 4.23 24.61
N ASN A 57 -2.91 3.31 23.64
CA ASN A 57 -1.76 2.49 23.24
C ASN A 57 -1.20 2.89 21.85
N ALA A 58 -0.86 4.17 21.67
CA ALA A 58 -0.40 4.71 20.39
C ALA A 58 0.82 3.95 19.78
N PHE A 59 1.76 3.51 20.62
CA PHE A 59 2.93 2.75 20.17
C PHE A 59 2.60 1.37 19.59
N LEU A 60 1.59 0.69 20.15
CA LEU A 60 1.14 -0.61 19.63
C LEU A 60 0.50 -0.44 18.25
N TRP A 61 -0.37 0.57 18.09
CA TRP A 61 -1.00 0.88 16.80
C TRP A 61 0.01 1.36 15.76
N ALA A 62 1.05 2.11 16.18
CA ALA A 62 2.16 2.48 15.30
C ALA A 62 2.94 1.26 14.79
N LYS A 63 3.18 0.25 15.65
CA LYS A 63 3.82 -1.01 15.22
C LYS A 63 2.95 -1.81 14.26
N LEU A 64 1.65 -1.92 14.54
CA LEU A 64 0.72 -2.60 13.65
C LEU A 64 0.65 -1.90 12.29
N GLY A 65 0.52 -0.57 12.28
CA GLY A 65 0.58 0.23 11.06
C GLY A 65 1.89 -0.02 10.30
N PHE A 66 3.04 -0.04 10.99
CA PHE A 66 4.34 -0.37 10.40
C PHE A 66 4.35 -1.72 9.68
N ILE A 67 3.88 -2.76 10.34
CA ILE A 67 3.79 -4.11 9.77
C ILE A 67 2.89 -4.11 8.54
N THR A 68 1.73 -3.46 8.64
CA THR A 68 0.76 -3.37 7.54
C THR A 68 1.35 -2.69 6.31
N TYR A 69 1.94 -1.50 6.47
CA TYR A 69 2.47 -0.77 5.32
C TYR A 69 3.77 -1.38 4.78
N THR A 70 4.54 -2.08 5.62
CA THR A 70 5.71 -2.86 5.18
C THR A 70 5.32 -4.00 4.24
N LEU A 71 4.16 -4.63 4.44
CA LEU A 71 3.68 -5.74 3.61
C LEU A 71 3.07 -5.29 2.27
N LEU A 72 2.66 -4.02 2.14
CA LEU A 72 1.98 -3.49 0.95
C LEU A 72 2.82 -3.61 -0.34
N PRO A 73 4.10 -3.17 -0.41
CA PRO A 73 4.89 -3.29 -1.64
C PRO A 73 5.03 -4.73 -2.14
N ALA A 74 5.21 -5.69 -1.21
CA ALA A 74 5.26 -7.12 -1.53
C ALA A 74 3.92 -7.65 -2.06
N LEU A 75 2.80 -7.25 -1.44
CA LEU A 75 1.46 -7.60 -1.93
C LEU A 75 1.21 -7.05 -3.34
N VAL A 76 1.59 -5.80 -3.60
CA VAL A 76 1.46 -5.16 -4.91
C VAL A 76 2.30 -5.90 -5.97
N LEU A 77 3.58 -6.14 -5.69
CA LEU A 77 4.47 -6.84 -6.61
C LEU A 77 3.99 -8.28 -6.88
N HIS A 78 3.61 -9.03 -5.84
CA HIS A 78 3.07 -10.38 -5.99
C HIS A 78 1.81 -10.38 -6.87
N SER A 79 0.90 -9.45 -6.63
CA SER A 79 -0.33 -9.29 -7.41
C SER A 79 -0.05 -9.05 -8.89
N VAL A 80 0.84 -8.11 -9.20
CA VAL A 80 1.22 -7.79 -10.59
C VAL A 80 1.87 -8.97 -11.29
N LEU A 81 2.79 -9.67 -10.63
CA LEU A 81 3.48 -10.82 -11.22
C LEU A 81 2.50 -11.95 -11.55
N ARG A 82 1.57 -12.25 -10.63
CA ARG A 82 0.53 -13.27 -10.85
C ARG A 82 -0.40 -12.90 -12.00
N ILE A 83 -0.79 -11.63 -12.09
CA ILE A 83 -1.59 -11.12 -13.22
C ILE A 83 -0.82 -11.21 -14.54
N SER A 84 0.49 -11.01 -14.49
CA SER A 84 1.38 -11.12 -15.64
C SER A 84 1.73 -12.57 -16.02
N GLY A 85 1.11 -13.56 -15.37
CA GLY A 85 1.36 -14.98 -15.60
C GLY A 85 2.73 -15.47 -15.14
N LYS A 86 3.45 -14.67 -14.35
CA LYS A 86 4.77 -15.04 -13.82
C LYS A 86 4.63 -15.78 -12.50
N ASN A 87 5.22 -16.98 -12.45
CA ASN A 87 5.31 -17.78 -11.24
C ASN A 87 6.64 -17.51 -10.54
N MET A 88 6.71 -16.43 -9.77
CA MET A 88 7.82 -16.26 -8.82
C MET A 88 7.54 -17.00 -7.53
N LYS A 89 8.60 -17.49 -6.87
CA LYS A 89 8.49 -18.10 -5.54
C LYS A 89 7.98 -17.06 -4.57
N VAL A 90 6.76 -17.26 -4.07
CA VAL A 90 6.09 -16.37 -3.10
C VAL A 90 7.01 -16.06 -1.93
N PHE A 91 7.73 -17.06 -1.43
CA PHE A 91 8.68 -16.93 -0.32
C PHE A 91 9.69 -15.79 -0.52
N GLY A 92 10.26 -15.62 -1.71
CA GLY A 92 11.28 -14.58 -1.96
C GLY A 92 10.72 -13.15 -1.89
N ILE A 93 9.44 -12.96 -2.26
CA ILE A 93 8.80 -11.64 -2.24
C ILE A 93 8.48 -11.21 -0.80
N TYR A 94 8.09 -12.16 0.06
CA TYR A 94 7.68 -11.87 1.43
C TYR A 94 8.81 -11.98 2.46
N LEU A 95 9.99 -12.51 2.10
CA LEU A 95 11.11 -12.67 3.02
C LEU A 95 11.53 -11.35 3.69
N ILE A 96 11.76 -10.31 2.88
CA ILE A 96 12.20 -9.00 3.35
C ILE A 96 11.16 -8.33 4.26
N PRO A 97 9.89 -8.14 3.84
CA PRO A 97 8.91 -7.50 4.72
C PRO A 97 8.60 -8.32 5.97
N PHE A 98 8.67 -9.65 5.90
CA PHE A 98 8.50 -10.49 7.08
C PHE A 98 9.63 -10.29 8.08
N ALA A 99 10.89 -10.21 7.62
CA ALA A 99 12.03 -9.91 8.48
C ALA A 99 11.86 -8.55 9.19
N PHE A 100 11.48 -7.49 8.45
CA PHE A 100 11.24 -6.17 9.05
C PHE A 100 10.04 -6.15 10.01
N SER A 101 8.97 -6.90 9.69
CA SER A 101 7.82 -7.04 10.58
C SER A 101 8.21 -7.74 11.89
N LEU A 102 9.02 -8.80 11.80
CA LEU A 102 9.53 -9.51 12.96
C LEU A 102 10.46 -8.63 13.81
N LEU A 103 11.33 -7.84 13.17
CA LEU A 103 12.17 -6.85 13.87
C LEU A 103 11.33 -5.83 14.64
N ALA A 104 10.21 -5.38 14.07
CA ALA A 104 9.29 -4.44 14.74
C ALA A 104 8.56 -5.06 15.94
N ILE A 105 8.25 -6.36 15.89
CA ILE A 105 7.59 -7.09 16.99
C ILE A 105 8.58 -7.34 18.13
N ILE A 106 9.78 -7.84 17.82
CA ILE A 106 10.79 -8.22 18.82
C ILE A 106 11.30 -7.00 19.58
N ASN A 107 11.53 -5.89 18.89
CA ASN A 107 12.11 -4.71 19.51
C ASN A 107 11.02 -3.84 20.16
N SER A 108 11.01 -3.78 21.50
CA SER A 108 10.08 -2.95 22.27
C SER A 108 10.21 -1.47 21.89
N ASN A 109 11.42 -0.98 21.67
CA ASN A 109 11.78 0.41 21.35
C ASN A 109 11.85 0.70 19.84
N PHE A 110 11.24 -0.15 19.00
CA PHE A 110 11.25 0.04 17.55
C PHE A 110 10.64 1.39 17.11
N ILE A 111 9.58 1.81 17.80
CA ILE A 111 8.91 3.10 17.60
C ILE A 111 9.40 4.05 18.71
N THR A 112 10.10 5.11 18.32
CA THR A 112 10.68 6.11 19.24
C THR A 112 9.72 7.28 19.49
N GLY A 113 8.74 7.47 18.61
CA GLY A 113 7.69 8.47 18.81
C GLY A 113 6.54 8.28 17.85
N ALA A 114 5.33 8.62 18.29
CA ALA A 114 4.13 8.66 17.48
C ALA A 114 3.41 9.99 17.76
N LYS A 115 3.13 10.76 16.71
CA LYS A 115 2.43 12.04 16.81
C LYS A 115 1.30 12.10 15.80
N CYS A 116 0.12 12.48 16.27
CA CYS A 116 -1.02 12.79 15.42
C CYS A 116 -0.97 14.27 15.05
N THR A 117 -0.78 14.59 13.76
CA THR A 117 -0.89 15.97 13.28
C THR A 117 -2.30 16.22 12.74
N ALA A 118 -2.61 17.43 12.28
CA ALA A 118 -3.93 17.75 11.75
C ALA A 118 -4.28 16.97 10.46
N VAL A 119 -3.29 16.65 9.62
CA VAL A 119 -3.51 16.11 8.27
C VAL A 119 -2.91 14.71 8.04
N PHE A 120 -1.91 14.31 8.82
CA PHE A 120 -1.30 12.99 8.74
C PHE A 120 -0.75 12.51 10.09
N VAL A 121 -0.43 11.22 10.19
CA VAL A 121 0.28 10.67 11.35
C VAL A 121 1.78 10.67 11.08
N GLN A 122 2.57 11.04 12.09
CA GLN A 122 4.04 10.94 12.06
C GLN A 122 4.48 9.83 13.00
N VAL A 123 5.21 8.86 12.46
CA VAL A 123 5.79 7.76 13.23
C VAL A 123 7.30 7.80 13.08
N ARG A 124 7.99 7.89 14.22
CA ARG A 124 9.44 7.90 14.32
C ARG A 124 9.93 6.49 14.63
N LEU A 125 10.87 6.02 13.82
CA LEU A 125 11.41 4.68 13.84
C LEU A 125 12.85 4.72 14.35
N ALA A 126 13.20 3.83 15.26
CA ALA A 126 14.57 3.69 15.77
C ALA A 126 15.59 3.41 14.64
N LEU A 127 15.13 2.77 13.56
CA LEU A 127 15.94 2.49 12.36
C LEU A 127 16.41 3.76 11.63
N ILE A 128 15.71 4.88 11.80
CA ILE A 128 15.92 6.11 11.02
C ILE A 128 16.53 7.22 11.90
N GLU A 129 16.15 7.34 13.17
CA GLU A 129 16.57 8.47 14.02
C GLU A 129 17.99 8.38 14.59
N ASN A 130 18.50 7.18 14.89
CA ASN A 130 19.87 7.01 15.42
C ASN A 130 20.57 5.86 14.69
N PRO A 131 20.99 6.05 13.43
CA PRO A 131 21.60 4.97 12.71
C PRO A 131 23.07 4.83 13.13
N GLY A 132 23.35 3.91 14.06
CA GLY A 132 24.70 3.35 14.16
C GLY A 132 25.11 2.72 12.81
N LEU A 133 26.39 2.44 12.59
CA LEU A 133 26.90 1.92 11.29
C LEU A 133 26.09 0.73 10.73
N LEU A 134 25.77 -0.26 11.57
CA LEU A 134 24.95 -1.42 11.18
C LEU A 134 23.49 -1.02 10.87
N GLN A 135 22.97 -0.05 11.58
CA GLN A 135 21.57 0.39 11.52
C GLN A 135 21.32 1.28 10.28
N SER A 136 22.34 2.03 9.83
CA SER A 136 22.37 2.70 8.52
C SER A 136 22.14 1.72 7.37
N SER A 137 22.87 0.60 7.36
CA SER A 137 22.73 -0.41 6.30
C SER A 137 21.33 -1.03 6.28
N VAL A 138 20.75 -1.32 7.45
CA VAL A 138 19.38 -1.85 7.55
C VAL A 138 18.34 -0.85 7.01
N SER A 139 18.51 0.45 7.32
CA SER A 139 17.61 1.50 6.80
C SER A 139 17.67 1.61 5.27
N TRP A 140 18.87 1.57 4.67
CA TRP A 140 19.03 1.56 3.21
C TRP A 140 18.40 0.33 2.55
N ILE A 141 18.56 -0.85 3.16
CA ILE A 141 17.92 -2.09 2.67
C ILE A 141 16.39 -1.93 2.71
N TYR A 142 15.84 -1.36 3.78
CA TYR A 142 14.40 -1.10 3.90
C TYR A 142 13.89 -0.15 2.81
N MET A 143 14.58 0.97 2.59
CA MET A 143 14.23 1.94 1.56
C MET A 143 14.33 1.35 0.15
N ALA A 144 15.41 0.61 -0.13
CA ALA A 144 15.60 -0.08 -1.40
C ALA A 144 14.51 -1.13 -1.65
N TYR A 145 14.10 -1.87 -0.62
CA TYR A 145 12.96 -2.78 -0.69
C TYR A 145 11.67 -2.02 -1.02
N TYR A 146 11.33 -1.01 -0.22
CA TYR A 146 10.05 -0.31 -0.29
C TYR A 146 9.85 0.34 -1.67
N PHE A 147 10.81 1.16 -2.11
CA PHE A 147 10.74 1.81 -3.41
C PHE A 147 11.02 0.86 -4.56
N GLY A 148 12.00 -0.04 -4.41
CA GLY A 148 12.37 -1.00 -5.46
C GLY A 148 11.21 -1.90 -5.85
N PHE A 149 10.44 -2.40 -4.88
CA PHE A 149 9.28 -3.26 -5.17
C PHE A 149 8.16 -2.52 -5.89
N ILE A 150 7.91 -1.26 -5.52
CA ILE A 150 6.92 -0.41 -6.19
C ILE A 150 7.35 -0.12 -7.63
N VAL A 151 8.61 0.27 -7.84
CA VAL A 151 9.16 0.54 -9.18
C VAL A 151 9.13 -0.72 -10.05
N LEU A 152 9.51 -1.88 -9.51
CA LEU A 152 9.43 -3.16 -10.20
C LEU A 152 7.99 -3.51 -10.58
N ALA A 153 7.03 -3.30 -9.67
CA ALA A 153 5.62 -3.54 -9.95
C ALA A 153 5.13 -2.65 -11.12
N LEU A 154 5.44 -1.34 -11.09
CA LEU A 154 5.11 -0.42 -12.18
C LEU A 154 5.74 -0.83 -13.51
N ALA A 155 7.02 -1.21 -13.50
CA ALA A 155 7.74 -1.67 -14.69
C ALA A 155 7.10 -2.93 -15.29
N PHE A 156 6.68 -3.89 -14.46
CA PHE A 156 5.98 -5.08 -14.93
C PHE A 156 4.59 -4.77 -15.49
N ILE A 157 3.80 -3.92 -14.84
CA ILE A 157 2.49 -3.49 -15.38
C ILE A 157 2.67 -2.85 -16.75
N LEU A 158 3.64 -1.94 -16.90
CA LEU A 158 3.89 -1.23 -18.14
C LEU A 158 4.39 -2.18 -19.25
N LYS A 159 5.35 -3.05 -18.92
CA LYS A 159 5.84 -4.07 -19.87
C LYS A 159 4.70 -4.95 -20.37
N ASP A 160 3.82 -5.39 -19.48
CA ASP A 160 2.71 -6.26 -19.85
C ASP A 160 1.60 -5.51 -20.61
N TYR A 161 1.41 -4.20 -20.34
CA TYR A 161 0.57 -3.33 -21.18
C TYR A 161 1.08 -3.26 -22.63
N LEU A 162 2.38 -3.09 -22.83
CA LEU A 162 2.99 -2.97 -24.16
C LEU A 162 2.88 -4.26 -25.00
N HIS A 163 2.90 -5.44 -24.35
CA HIS A 163 2.83 -6.73 -25.03
C HIS A 163 1.40 -7.28 -25.20
N GLN A 164 0.39 -6.61 -24.63
CA GLN A 164 -0.98 -7.13 -24.62
C GLN A 164 -1.72 -6.85 -25.94
N LYS A 165 -2.02 -7.91 -26.70
CA LYS A 165 -2.79 -7.83 -27.97
C LYS A 165 -4.29 -7.58 -27.76
N ASN A 166 -4.88 -8.11 -26.69
CA ASN A 166 -6.32 -7.93 -26.42
C ASN A 166 -6.61 -6.52 -25.88
N LYS A 167 -7.44 -5.76 -26.61
CA LYS A 167 -7.80 -4.36 -26.30
C LYS A 167 -8.37 -4.17 -24.90
N ILE A 168 -9.22 -5.07 -24.41
CA ILE A 168 -9.85 -4.94 -23.08
C ILE A 168 -8.84 -5.23 -21.98
N LYS A 169 -8.03 -6.31 -22.11
CA LYS A 169 -6.94 -6.59 -21.16
C LYS A 169 -5.91 -5.46 -21.12
N ARG A 170 -5.62 -4.85 -22.28
CA ARG A 170 -4.73 -3.69 -22.38
C ARG A 170 -5.32 -2.46 -21.66
N LYS A 171 -6.63 -2.22 -21.78
CA LYS A 171 -7.35 -1.17 -21.02
C LYS A 171 -7.28 -1.40 -19.50
N ILE A 172 -7.48 -2.63 -19.04
CA ILE A 172 -7.31 -2.98 -17.61
C ILE A 172 -5.86 -2.68 -17.15
N ARG A 173 -4.89 -3.06 -18.00
CA ARG A 173 -3.46 -2.74 -17.96
C ARG A 173 -3.18 -1.31 -17.51
N ILE A 174 -3.62 -0.40 -18.38
CA ILE A 174 -3.33 1.02 -18.26
C ILE A 174 -4.11 1.68 -17.13
N ILE A 175 -5.34 1.24 -16.83
CA ILE A 175 -6.10 1.76 -15.68
C ILE A 175 -5.40 1.42 -14.37
N ALA A 176 -4.87 0.20 -14.22
CA ALA A 176 -4.08 -0.16 -13.04
C ALA A 176 -2.81 0.68 -12.90
N PHE A 177 -2.12 0.93 -14.02
CA PHE A 177 -0.94 1.79 -14.05
C PHE A 177 -1.29 3.23 -13.63
N ILE A 178 -2.31 3.83 -14.25
CA ILE A 178 -2.76 5.19 -13.95
C ILE A 178 -3.19 5.30 -12.49
N GLY A 179 -4.00 4.36 -11.98
CA GLY A 179 -4.42 4.37 -10.57
C GLY A 179 -3.24 4.31 -9.60
N THR A 180 -2.22 3.53 -9.92
CA THR A 180 -1.00 3.44 -9.09
C THR A 180 -0.18 4.74 -9.15
N ILE A 181 -0.04 5.34 -10.34
CA ILE A 181 0.66 6.62 -10.53
C ILE A 181 -0.08 7.78 -9.85
N MET A 182 -1.41 7.81 -9.93
CA MET A 182 -2.24 8.82 -9.26
C MET A 182 -2.19 8.70 -7.73
N MET A 183 -1.87 7.52 -7.20
CA MET A 183 -1.60 7.35 -5.77
C MET A 183 -0.17 7.82 -5.41
N LEU A 184 0.82 7.45 -6.23
CA LEU A 184 2.24 7.63 -5.90
C LEU A 184 2.78 9.03 -6.20
N VAL A 185 2.43 9.63 -7.34
CA VAL A 185 3.00 10.92 -7.77
C VAL A 185 2.58 12.08 -6.85
N PRO A 186 1.29 12.24 -6.49
CA PRO A 186 0.90 13.30 -5.55
C PRO A 186 1.59 13.16 -4.20
N THR A 187 1.76 11.92 -3.73
CA THR A 187 2.46 11.60 -2.49
C THR A 187 3.92 12.06 -2.52
N LEU A 188 4.65 11.68 -3.58
CA LEU A 188 6.05 12.08 -3.75
C LEU A 188 6.20 13.60 -3.92
N LEU A 189 5.29 14.22 -4.68
CA LEU A 189 5.31 15.66 -4.90
C LEU A 189 5.13 16.42 -3.59
N LEU A 190 4.17 16.00 -2.75
CA LEU A 190 3.96 16.59 -1.43
C LEU A 190 5.18 16.45 -0.51
N MET A 191 5.93 15.35 -0.60
CA MET A 191 7.15 15.18 0.20
C MET A 191 8.27 16.10 -0.21
N VAL A 192 8.48 16.25 -1.52
CA VAL A 192 9.55 17.12 -2.05
C VAL A 192 9.22 18.59 -1.75
N VAL A 193 7.96 18.98 -1.89
CA VAL A 193 7.53 20.37 -1.65
C VAL A 193 7.47 20.69 -0.15
N LEU A 194 7.08 19.72 0.69
CA LEU A 194 6.87 19.90 2.12
C LEU A 194 7.76 18.92 2.91
N PRO A 195 8.98 19.30 3.30
CA PRO A 195 9.94 18.39 3.96
C PRO A 195 9.47 17.89 5.34
N HIS A 196 8.45 18.52 5.94
CA HIS A 196 7.79 18.07 7.17
C HIS A 196 7.05 16.72 7.03
N PHE A 197 6.88 16.23 5.79
CA PHE A 197 6.14 15.00 5.48
C PHE A 197 7.03 13.75 5.35
N ASN A 198 8.37 13.86 5.47
CA ASN A 198 9.26 12.70 5.38
C ASN A 198 8.95 11.60 6.41
N ALA A 199 8.44 11.96 7.59
CA ALA A 199 8.01 11.01 8.63
C ALA A 199 6.54 10.55 8.50
N GLY A 200 5.81 11.05 7.51
CA GLY A 200 4.38 10.79 7.26
C GLY A 200 4.11 10.09 5.92
N PHE A 201 5.14 9.55 5.26
CA PHE A 201 5.03 8.97 3.92
C PHE A 201 3.87 7.99 3.74
N PRO A 202 3.74 6.97 4.61
CA PRO A 202 2.70 5.97 4.43
C PRO A 202 1.29 6.55 4.64
N SER A 203 1.15 7.50 5.57
CA SER A 203 -0.11 8.20 5.86
C SER A 203 -0.63 8.97 4.65
N VAL A 204 0.24 9.77 4.03
CA VAL A 204 -0.10 10.55 2.83
C VAL A 204 -0.44 9.62 1.66
N LEU A 205 0.38 8.58 1.45
CA LEU A 205 0.17 7.61 0.38
C LEU A 205 -1.21 6.95 0.46
N CYS A 206 -1.61 6.56 1.66
CA CYS A 206 -2.90 5.93 1.90
C CYS A 206 -4.08 6.91 1.74
N GLY A 207 -3.89 8.21 1.97
CA GLY A 207 -4.91 9.22 1.63
C GLY A 207 -5.26 9.26 0.14
N PHE A 208 -4.26 9.04 -0.73
CA PHE A 208 -4.45 8.95 -2.18
C PHE A 208 -4.84 7.54 -2.66
N ALA A 209 -4.88 6.54 -1.77
CA ALA A 209 -5.25 5.17 -2.12
C ALA A 209 -6.71 5.03 -2.60
N LEU A 210 -7.58 6.01 -2.30
CA LEU A 210 -8.92 6.09 -2.85
C LEU A 210 -8.92 6.07 -4.40
N PHE A 211 -7.95 6.72 -5.05
CA PHE A 211 -7.81 6.68 -6.51
C PHE A 211 -7.50 5.27 -7.01
N PHE A 212 -6.70 4.52 -6.26
CA PHE A 212 -6.40 3.12 -6.55
C PHE A 212 -7.64 2.22 -6.33
N ALA A 213 -8.44 2.49 -5.30
CA ALA A 213 -9.69 1.78 -5.05
C ALA A 213 -10.71 2.02 -6.19
N ILE A 214 -10.87 3.26 -6.64
CA ILE A 214 -11.72 3.60 -7.79
C ILE A 214 -11.23 2.91 -9.06
N ALA A 215 -9.92 2.96 -9.34
CA ALA A 215 -9.34 2.28 -10.49
C ALA A 215 -9.61 0.76 -10.44
N THR A 216 -9.50 0.15 -9.27
CA THR A 216 -9.82 -1.27 -9.04
C THR A 216 -11.28 -1.58 -9.34
N PHE A 217 -12.20 -0.73 -8.87
CA PHE A 217 -13.63 -0.91 -9.13
C PHE A 217 -13.93 -0.89 -10.64
N ILE A 218 -13.35 0.07 -11.37
CA ILE A 218 -13.49 0.17 -12.83
C ILE A 218 -12.92 -1.09 -13.51
N ILE A 219 -11.77 -1.58 -13.05
CA ILE A 219 -11.16 -2.80 -13.58
C ILE A 219 -12.08 -4.02 -13.35
N ALA A 220 -12.61 -4.19 -12.14
CA ALA A 220 -13.53 -5.27 -11.81
C ALA A 220 -14.75 -5.26 -12.75
N TYR A 221 -15.30 -4.07 -13.03
CA TYR A 221 -16.38 -3.90 -14.00
C TYR A 221 -15.97 -4.29 -15.42
N LEU A 222 -14.81 -3.84 -15.92
CA LEU A 222 -14.32 -4.18 -17.26
C LEU A 222 -14.05 -5.68 -17.42
N GLU A 223 -13.56 -6.35 -16.38
CA GLU A 223 -13.36 -7.81 -16.39
C GLU A 223 -14.68 -8.58 -16.52
N THR A 224 -15.76 -8.11 -15.87
CA THR A 224 -17.07 -8.76 -16.03
C THR A 224 -17.60 -8.68 -17.46
N LYS A 225 -17.33 -7.57 -18.18
CA LYS A 225 -17.66 -7.45 -19.60
C LYS A 225 -16.85 -8.41 -20.47
N LEU A 226 -15.55 -8.59 -20.19
CA LEU A 226 -14.70 -9.50 -20.94
C LEU A 226 -15.21 -10.95 -20.90
N LYS A 227 -15.64 -11.43 -19.72
CA LYS A 227 -16.23 -12.77 -19.53
C LYS A 227 -17.67 -12.94 -20.06
N LYS A 228 -18.29 -11.90 -20.60
CA LYS A 228 -19.58 -12.03 -21.32
C LYS A 228 -19.37 -12.21 -22.83
N ILE A 229 -18.20 -11.85 -23.34
CA ILE A 229 -17.85 -11.89 -24.77
C ILE A 229 -17.16 -13.21 -25.14
N ASN A 230 -16.46 -13.82 -24.17
CA ASN A 230 -15.93 -15.19 -24.24
C ASN A 230 -16.90 -16.16 -23.58
#